data_AF-A0A2K8SD38-F1
#
_entry.id   AF-A0A2K8SD38-F1
#
_cell.length_a   1.000
_cell.length_b   1.000
_cell.length_c   1.000
_cell.angle_alpha   90.00
_cell.angle_beta   90.00
_cell.angle_gamma   90.00
#
_symmetry.space_group_name_H-M   'P 1'
#
loop_
_entity.id
_entity.type
_entity.pdbx_description
1 polymer ?
#
loop_
_entity_poly.entity_id
_entity_poly.type
_entity_poly.pdbx_seq_one_letter_code
_entity_poly.pdbx_strand_id
1 'polypeptide(L)'
;MLIWLFVGFFCIILIFLIFYTFKIYKLRNKENDKKNIKKDLEEFKKAFQNNPDKKVLIKHLNITEYFNIFPFMSEFKEIKKLYSNEDLIKSLRHTQDSFYKFWANKEFDLFIIFEKLTKEKLIIFSSEVVIKIYMEFSIEIFNLFKNTFIQEIIPATICKFENKNYKKLKPNMINDFIDEQFMEFCKRMDKIIQIIQSELYGKQNEKYSETQNNFNDDNEQKISKAYKTLEVLPLDSDDKIKKAYLKLAKTYHPDKNNTEYAKQKMVEINNAYDIVQKDRKKD
;
A
#
# COMPACT_ATOMS: atom_id res chain seq x y z
N MET A 1 22.25 -6.38 19.94
CA MET A 1 22.34 -4.90 19.87
C MET A 1 21.25 -4.25 19.02
N LEU A 2 20.73 -4.90 17.96
CA LEU A 2 19.60 -4.39 17.13
C LEU A 2 18.21 -4.43 17.79
N ILE A 3 18.04 -5.17 18.89
CA ILE A 3 16.76 -5.30 19.60
C ILE A 3 16.47 -4.07 20.49
N TRP A 4 17.51 -3.35 20.95
CA TRP A 4 17.35 -2.23 21.88
C TRP A 4 16.91 -0.92 21.20
N LEU A 5 17.10 -0.80 19.87
CA LEU A 5 16.55 0.33 19.10
C LEU A 5 15.04 0.22 18.85
N PHE A 6 14.46 -0.98 18.96
CA PHE A 6 13.02 -1.23 18.79
C PHE A 6 12.19 -0.86 20.03
N VAL A 7 12.77 -0.97 21.24
CA VAL A 7 12.05 -0.73 22.50
C VAL A 7 11.86 0.77 22.77
N GLY A 8 12.81 1.61 22.35
CA GLY A 8 12.73 3.07 22.52
C GLY A 8 11.61 3.72 21.71
N PHE A 9 11.29 3.19 20.52
CA PHE A 9 10.24 3.73 19.63
C PHE A 9 8.83 3.36 20.13
N PHE A 10 8.68 2.19 20.75
CA PHE A 10 7.42 1.69 21.31
C PHE A 10 6.90 2.54 22.48
N CYS A 11 7.82 3.07 23.31
CA CYS A 11 7.45 3.90 24.47
C CYS A 11 6.98 5.31 24.07
N ILE A 12 7.51 5.87 22.98
CA ILE A 12 7.15 7.21 22.50
C ILE A 12 5.74 7.20 21.90
N ILE A 13 5.38 6.16 21.15
CA ILE A 13 4.04 5.99 20.57
C ILE A 13 2.98 5.80 21.67
N LEU A 14 3.29 5.02 22.72
CA LEU A 14 2.38 4.76 23.83
C LEU A 14 2.09 6.05 24.65
N ILE A 15 3.14 6.83 24.95
CA ILE A 15 3.01 8.08 25.72
C ILE A 15 2.31 9.17 24.90
N PHE A 16 2.50 9.22 23.58
CA PHE A 16 1.81 10.17 22.69
C PHE A 16 0.32 9.82 22.49
N LEU A 17 -0.02 8.53 22.44
CA LEU A 17 -1.41 8.06 22.31
C LEU A 17 -2.22 8.34 23.58
N ILE A 18 -1.65 8.13 24.77
CA ILE A 18 -2.28 8.48 26.05
C ILE A 18 -2.56 9.99 26.11
N PHE A 19 -1.62 10.84 25.68
CA PHE A 19 -1.84 12.30 25.64
C PHE A 19 -2.95 12.70 24.64
N TYR A 20 -3.12 11.96 23.54
CA TYR A 20 -4.18 12.22 22.56
C TYR A 20 -5.57 11.75 23.02
N THR A 21 -5.68 10.68 23.82
CA THR A 21 -6.97 10.31 24.43
C THR A 21 -7.53 11.45 25.29
N PHE A 22 -6.67 12.20 25.98
CA PHE A 22 -7.05 13.38 26.76
C PHE A 22 -7.47 14.57 25.88
N LYS A 23 -6.89 14.71 24.68
CA LYS A 23 -7.25 15.75 23.69
C LYS A 23 -8.56 15.43 22.96
N ILE A 24 -8.83 14.16 22.68
CA ILE A 24 -10.07 13.67 22.03
C ILE A 24 -11.30 13.94 22.91
N TYR A 25 -11.18 13.82 24.24
CA TYR A 25 -12.26 14.17 25.15
C TYR A 25 -12.64 15.66 25.06
N LYS A 26 -11.66 16.54 24.82
CA LYS A 26 -11.86 17.99 24.62
C LYS A 26 -12.36 18.36 23.22
N LEU A 27 -12.21 17.46 22.23
CA LEU A 27 -12.66 17.66 20.85
C LEU A 27 -14.11 17.24 20.59
N ARG A 28 -14.83 16.75 21.62
CA ARG A 28 -16.29 16.49 21.58
C ARG A 28 -17.14 17.72 21.21
N ASN A 29 -16.54 18.91 21.19
CA ASN A 29 -17.22 20.19 20.99
C ASN A 29 -16.79 20.99 19.73
N LYS A 30 -16.21 20.36 18.69
CA LYS A 30 -16.03 21.06 17.41
C LYS A 30 -16.75 20.37 16.26
N GLU A 31 -17.86 21.00 15.91
CA GLU A 31 -18.69 20.78 14.73
C GLU A 31 -17.88 20.62 13.44
N ASN A 32 -18.35 19.68 12.60
CA ASN A 32 -18.32 19.71 11.14
C ASN A 32 -17.07 20.31 10.48
N ASP A 33 -15.98 19.57 10.46
CA ASP A 33 -14.82 19.90 9.61
C ASP A 33 -15.22 19.64 8.15
N LYS A 34 -15.63 20.68 7.42
CA LYS A 34 -15.83 20.71 5.95
C LYS A 34 -14.48 20.56 5.21
N LYS A 35 -13.66 19.58 5.56
CA LYS A 35 -12.41 19.27 4.88
C LYS A 35 -12.61 18.09 3.93
N ASN A 36 -12.18 18.28 2.70
CA ASN A 36 -12.27 17.26 1.67
C ASN A 36 -11.09 16.31 1.82
N ILE A 37 -11.29 15.15 2.47
CA ILE A 37 -10.26 14.12 2.70
C ILE A 37 -9.47 13.80 1.43
N LYS A 38 -10.15 13.78 0.28
CA LYS A 38 -9.49 13.55 -1.02
C LYS A 38 -8.47 14.65 -1.34
N LYS A 39 -8.82 15.92 -1.11
CA LYS A 39 -7.89 17.06 -1.32
C LYS A 39 -6.70 16.95 -0.37
N ASP A 40 -6.94 16.63 0.89
CA ASP A 40 -5.89 16.54 1.90
C ASP A 40 -4.92 15.37 1.60
N LEU A 41 -5.44 14.24 1.10
CA LEU A 41 -4.63 13.11 0.62
C LEU A 41 -3.76 13.50 -0.59
N GLU A 42 -4.31 14.23 -1.55
CA GLU A 42 -3.55 14.72 -2.71
C GLU A 42 -2.44 15.70 -2.30
N GLU A 43 -2.72 16.60 -1.36
CA GLU A 43 -1.71 17.51 -0.80
C GLU A 43 -0.62 16.76 -0.05
N PHE A 44 -1.00 15.75 0.76
CA PHE A 44 -0.05 14.86 1.41
C PHE A 44 0.85 14.15 0.40
N LYS A 45 0.29 13.50 -0.64
CA LYS A 45 1.05 12.75 -1.65
C LYS A 45 2.08 13.65 -2.34
N LYS A 46 1.69 14.89 -2.67
CA LYS A 46 2.59 15.91 -3.24
C LYS A 46 3.69 16.35 -2.27
N ALA A 47 3.39 16.52 -0.99
CA ALA A 47 4.40 16.88 0.01
C ALA A 47 5.38 15.71 0.25
N PHE A 48 4.86 14.49 0.36
CA PHE A 48 5.63 13.28 0.64
C PHE A 48 6.66 13.01 -0.44
N GLN A 49 6.28 13.09 -1.73
CA GLN A 49 7.19 12.81 -2.83
C GLN A 49 8.31 13.84 -2.99
N ASN A 50 8.11 15.07 -2.48
CA ASN A 50 9.09 16.15 -2.56
C ASN A 50 9.99 16.26 -1.32
N ASN A 51 9.84 15.34 -0.36
CA ASN A 51 10.64 15.34 0.86
C ASN A 51 12.13 15.03 0.53
N PRO A 52 13.10 15.73 1.14
CA PRO A 52 14.53 15.45 0.97
C PRO A 52 14.93 13.99 1.22
N ASP A 53 14.19 13.26 2.06
CA ASP A 53 14.43 11.84 2.35
C ASP A 53 14.28 10.91 1.13
N LYS A 54 13.68 11.40 0.03
CA LYS A 54 13.56 10.70 -1.26
C LYS A 54 14.85 10.67 -2.06
N LYS A 55 15.85 11.46 -1.66
CA LYS A 55 17.21 11.35 -2.19
C LYS A 55 17.97 10.32 -1.36
N VAL A 56 18.17 9.12 -1.91
CA VAL A 56 18.68 7.98 -1.16
C VAL A 56 20.04 7.53 -1.67
N LEU A 57 21.03 7.45 -0.77
CA LEU A 57 22.33 6.84 -1.04
C LEU A 57 22.21 5.31 -1.03
N ILE A 58 22.52 4.68 -2.16
CA ILE A 58 22.67 3.23 -2.31
C ILE A 58 24.08 2.87 -1.85
N LYS A 59 24.21 2.41 -0.61
CA LYS A 59 25.50 2.32 0.10
C LYS A 59 26.52 1.46 -0.63
N HIS A 60 26.09 0.32 -1.17
CA HIS A 60 26.98 -0.62 -1.85
C HIS A 60 27.64 -0.04 -3.11
N LEU A 61 26.98 0.92 -3.76
CA LEU A 61 27.41 1.48 -5.05
C LEU A 61 27.99 2.88 -4.91
N ASN A 62 27.80 3.51 -3.74
CA ASN A 62 28.06 4.93 -3.53
C ASN A 62 27.34 5.85 -4.55
N ILE A 63 26.13 5.46 -4.96
CA ILE A 63 25.28 6.22 -5.88
C ILE A 63 24.12 6.81 -5.10
N THR A 64 23.81 8.07 -5.35
CA THR A 64 22.59 8.69 -4.81
C THR A 64 21.53 8.75 -5.91
N GLU A 65 20.36 8.19 -5.64
CA GLU A 65 19.24 8.13 -6.59
C GLU A 65 17.98 8.77 -5.98
N TYR A 66 17.08 9.25 -6.85
CA TYR A 66 15.85 9.94 -6.45
C TYR A 66 14.64 9.00 -6.53
N PHE A 67 13.91 8.89 -5.42
CA PHE A 67 12.67 8.11 -5.26
C PHE A 67 11.48 9.04 -4.99
N ASN A 68 11.34 10.06 -5.84
CA ASN A 68 10.46 11.21 -5.66
C ASN A 68 9.15 11.11 -6.48
N ILE A 69 8.78 9.91 -6.90
CA ILE A 69 7.46 9.64 -7.50
C ILE A 69 6.67 8.84 -6.47
N PHE A 70 5.51 9.36 -6.07
CA PHE A 70 4.69 8.71 -5.05
C PHE A 70 4.28 7.28 -5.48
N PRO A 71 4.32 6.28 -4.59
CA PRO A 71 4.72 6.36 -3.18
C PRO A 71 6.24 6.28 -2.93
N PHE A 72 7.01 5.63 -3.80
CA PHE A 72 8.44 5.36 -3.59
C PHE A 72 9.18 4.95 -4.88
N MET A 73 8.75 5.49 -6.02
CA MET A 73 9.26 5.12 -7.34
C MET A 73 10.43 6.01 -7.78
N SER A 74 11.38 5.43 -8.49
CA SER A 74 12.46 6.12 -9.19
C SER A 74 12.36 5.97 -10.70
N GLU A 75 12.90 6.94 -11.42
CA GLU A 75 13.15 6.84 -12.87
C GLU A 75 14.50 6.18 -13.21
N PHE A 76 15.33 5.95 -12.18
CA PHE A 76 16.69 5.40 -12.24
C PHE A 76 17.66 6.22 -13.10
N LYS A 77 17.57 7.55 -13.03
CA LYS A 77 18.36 8.46 -13.87
C LYS A 77 19.86 8.37 -13.58
N GLU A 78 20.26 8.31 -12.31
CA GLU A 78 21.67 8.29 -11.93
C GLU A 78 22.29 6.92 -12.20
N ILE A 79 21.55 5.84 -11.95
CA ILE A 79 21.98 4.48 -12.32
C ILE A 79 22.14 4.36 -13.84
N LYS A 80 21.16 4.89 -14.61
CA LYS A 80 21.23 4.87 -16.08
C LYS A 80 22.46 5.59 -16.61
N LYS A 81 22.80 6.75 -16.05
CA LYS A 81 24.02 7.50 -16.42
C LYS A 81 25.29 6.69 -16.17
N LEU A 82 25.37 5.94 -15.06
CA LEU A 82 26.59 5.23 -14.69
C LEU A 82 26.81 3.93 -15.47
N TYR A 83 25.76 3.14 -15.68
CA TYR A 83 25.88 1.79 -16.28
C TYR A 83 25.52 1.74 -17.76
N SER A 84 24.78 2.74 -18.29
CA SER A 84 24.39 2.83 -19.71
C SER A 84 23.78 1.53 -20.30
N ASN A 85 23.15 0.71 -19.46
CA ASN A 85 22.56 -0.59 -19.84
C ASN A 85 21.03 -0.52 -19.76
N GLU A 86 20.35 -0.52 -20.90
CA GLU A 86 18.88 -0.40 -20.95
C GLU A 86 18.16 -1.62 -20.36
N ASP A 87 18.72 -2.82 -20.50
CA ASP A 87 18.07 -4.03 -20.00
C ASP A 87 18.15 -4.12 -18.47
N LEU A 88 19.23 -3.62 -17.88
CA LEU A 88 19.31 -3.38 -16.43
C LEU A 88 18.21 -2.44 -15.97
N ILE A 89 18.05 -1.29 -16.62
CA ILE A 89 17.02 -0.30 -16.26
C ILE A 89 15.61 -0.87 -16.43
N LYS A 90 15.35 -1.62 -17.50
CA LYS A 90 14.07 -2.34 -17.68
C LYS A 90 13.83 -3.34 -16.57
N SER A 91 14.84 -4.13 -16.18
CA SER A 91 14.72 -5.12 -15.10
C SER A 91 14.43 -4.46 -13.75
N LEU A 92 15.11 -3.35 -13.43
CA LEU A 92 14.84 -2.56 -12.22
C LEU A 92 13.43 -1.98 -12.22
N ARG A 93 12.98 -1.40 -13.34
CA ARG A 93 11.61 -0.86 -13.48
C ARG A 93 10.55 -1.94 -13.33
N HIS A 94 10.75 -3.10 -13.96
CA HIS A 94 9.82 -4.22 -13.86
C HIS A 94 9.72 -4.70 -12.41
N THR A 95 10.85 -4.86 -11.72
CA THR A 95 10.85 -5.28 -10.32
C THR A 95 10.20 -4.22 -9.42
N GLN A 96 10.51 -2.94 -9.63
CA GLN A 96 9.90 -1.82 -8.91
C GLN A 96 8.37 -1.79 -9.07
N ASP A 97 7.87 -2.08 -10.28
CA ASP A 97 6.44 -2.14 -10.58
C ASP A 97 5.72 -3.24 -9.79
N SER A 98 6.35 -4.39 -9.57
CA SER A 98 5.80 -5.45 -8.70
C SER A 98 5.62 -4.98 -7.26
N PHE A 99 6.59 -4.26 -6.70
CA PHE A 99 6.49 -3.68 -5.35
C PHE A 99 5.38 -2.63 -5.27
N TYR A 100 5.29 -1.76 -6.29
CA TYR A 100 4.23 -0.76 -6.38
C TYR A 100 2.84 -1.40 -6.43
N LYS A 101 2.63 -2.40 -7.29
CA LYS A 101 1.35 -3.10 -7.41
C LYS A 101 0.92 -3.74 -6.10
N PHE A 102 1.85 -4.39 -5.40
CA PHE A 102 1.55 -4.96 -4.09
C PHE A 102 1.17 -3.87 -3.08
N TRP A 103 1.94 -2.78 -3.03
CA TRP A 103 1.59 -1.66 -2.15
C TRP A 103 0.24 -1.03 -2.48
N ALA A 104 -0.09 -0.81 -3.75
CA ALA A 104 -1.36 -0.22 -4.16
C ALA A 104 -2.55 -1.08 -3.69
N ASN A 105 -2.40 -2.41 -3.75
CA ASN A 105 -3.37 -3.34 -3.19
C ASN A 105 -3.51 -3.21 -1.66
N LYS A 106 -2.42 -2.89 -0.95
CA LYS A 106 -2.44 -2.71 0.52
C LYS A 106 -2.91 -1.33 0.95
N GLU A 107 -2.62 -0.30 0.17
CA GLU A 107 -3.25 1.02 0.30
C GLU A 107 -4.78 0.88 0.18
N PHE A 108 -5.24 0.11 -0.80
CA PHE A 108 -6.65 -0.21 -0.94
C PHE A 108 -7.20 -0.89 0.31
N ASP A 109 -6.53 -1.95 0.82
CA ASP A 109 -6.93 -2.64 2.06
C ASP A 109 -7.05 -1.67 3.24
N LEU A 110 -6.12 -0.72 3.37
CA LEU A 110 -6.16 0.30 4.41
C LEU A 110 -7.40 1.20 4.32
N PHE A 111 -7.79 1.61 3.10
CA PHE A 111 -9.00 2.41 2.91
C PHE A 111 -10.28 1.62 3.21
N ILE A 112 -10.31 0.32 2.92
CA ILE A 112 -11.42 -0.56 3.32
C ILE A 112 -11.56 -0.59 4.85
N ILE A 113 -10.45 -0.68 5.59
CA ILE A 113 -10.47 -0.66 7.06
C ILE A 113 -11.08 0.65 7.58
N PHE A 114 -10.65 1.80 7.06
CA PHE A 114 -11.22 3.10 7.46
C PHE A 114 -12.72 3.19 7.20
N GLU A 115 -13.16 2.69 6.05
CA GLU A 115 -14.58 2.68 5.70
C GLU A 115 -15.41 1.80 6.64
N LYS A 116 -14.97 0.55 6.88
CA LYS A 116 -15.68 -0.40 7.75
C LYS A 116 -15.91 0.17 9.15
N LEU A 117 -14.85 0.71 9.74
CA LEU A 117 -14.89 1.35 11.06
C LEU A 117 -15.83 2.58 11.11
N THR A 118 -15.98 3.29 9.99
CA THR A 118 -16.91 4.42 9.87
C THR A 118 -18.36 3.94 9.76
N LYS A 119 -18.63 2.92 8.93
CA LYS A 119 -19.97 2.34 8.72
C LYS A 119 -20.53 1.68 9.97
N GLU A 120 -19.69 0.91 10.66
CA GLU A 120 -20.05 0.27 11.93
C GLU A 120 -20.22 1.29 13.09
N LYS A 121 -20.09 2.60 12.82
CA LYS A 121 -20.11 3.71 13.79
C LYS A 121 -19.10 3.53 14.93
N LEU A 122 -18.05 2.73 14.71
CA LEU A 122 -17.03 2.45 15.70
C LEU A 122 -16.10 3.65 15.88
N ILE A 123 -15.81 4.38 14.79
CA ILE A 123 -14.94 5.54 14.77
C ILE A 123 -15.48 6.59 13.79
N ILE A 124 -15.49 7.86 14.21
CA ILE A 124 -15.63 9.00 13.28
C ILE A 124 -14.22 9.49 12.98
N PHE A 125 -13.74 9.26 11.76
CA PHE A 125 -12.46 9.78 11.32
C PHE A 125 -12.60 11.23 10.85
N SER A 126 -11.93 12.16 11.52
CA SER A 126 -11.66 13.47 10.93
C SER A 126 -10.59 13.33 9.85
N SER A 127 -10.56 14.25 8.88
CA SER A 127 -9.53 14.25 7.83
C SER A 127 -8.12 14.23 8.42
N GLU A 128 -7.88 15.00 9.49
CA GLU A 128 -6.59 15.04 10.18
C GLU A 128 -6.14 13.66 10.69
N VAL A 129 -7.06 12.86 11.24
CA VAL A 129 -6.73 11.51 11.74
C VAL A 129 -6.41 10.55 10.59
N VAL A 130 -7.20 10.58 9.51
CA VAL A 130 -6.94 9.75 8.30
C VAL A 130 -5.56 10.07 7.73
N ILE A 131 -5.26 11.36 7.54
CA ILE A 131 -3.98 11.81 7.00
C ILE A 131 -2.82 11.40 7.90
N LYS A 132 -2.98 11.49 9.22
CA LYS A 132 -1.93 11.05 10.16
C LYS A 132 -1.63 9.56 10.03
N ILE A 133 -2.66 8.70 10.04
CA ILE A 133 -2.46 7.25 9.90
C ILE A 133 -1.85 6.92 8.54
N TYR A 134 -2.35 7.56 7.48
CA TYR A 134 -1.86 7.36 6.12
C TYR A 134 -0.39 7.83 5.96
N MET A 135 -0.01 8.91 6.64
CA MET A 135 1.37 9.38 6.71
C MET A 135 2.29 8.37 7.40
N GLU A 136 1.90 7.88 8.58
CA GLU A 136 2.67 6.87 9.32
C GLU A 136 2.83 5.58 8.50
N PHE A 137 1.75 5.10 7.88
CA PHE A 137 1.78 4.00 6.92
C PHE A 137 2.78 4.28 5.78
N SER A 138 2.70 5.43 5.14
CA SER A 138 3.56 5.79 4.00
C SER A 138 5.05 5.85 4.38
N ILE A 139 5.37 6.39 5.57
CA ILE A 139 6.74 6.45 6.09
C ILE A 139 7.28 5.04 6.35
N GLU A 140 6.51 4.19 7.02
CA GLU A 140 6.93 2.81 7.33
C GLU A 140 7.14 1.99 6.06
N ILE A 141 6.26 2.11 5.07
CA ILE A 141 6.44 1.42 3.79
C ILE A 141 7.67 1.93 3.05
N PHE A 142 7.92 3.24 3.06
CA PHE A 142 9.11 3.78 2.41
C PHE A 142 10.40 3.29 3.09
N ASN A 143 10.43 3.23 4.42
CA ASN A 143 11.55 2.65 5.17
C ASN A 143 11.77 1.17 4.84
N LEU A 144 10.68 0.41 4.75
CA LEU A 144 10.71 -0.99 4.34
C LEU A 144 11.27 -1.13 2.92
N PHE A 145 10.73 -0.38 1.96
CA PHE A 145 11.18 -0.34 0.56
C PHE A 145 12.65 0.07 0.43
N LYS A 146 13.10 1.04 1.24
CA LYS A 146 14.51 1.46 1.29
C LYS A 146 15.41 0.30 1.70
N ASN A 147 15.06 -0.42 2.75
CA ASN A 147 15.87 -1.51 3.27
C ASN A 147 15.84 -2.78 2.39
N THR A 148 14.78 -2.99 1.61
CA THR A 148 14.66 -4.14 0.71
C THR A 148 15.06 -3.77 -0.72
N PHE A 149 14.25 -2.97 -1.41
CA PHE A 149 14.47 -2.68 -2.82
C PHE A 149 15.74 -1.86 -3.05
N ILE A 150 15.89 -0.74 -2.33
CA ILE A 150 16.96 0.23 -2.62
C ILE A 150 18.33 -0.31 -2.18
N GLN A 151 18.44 -0.84 -0.96
CA GLN A 151 19.73 -1.25 -0.40
C GLN A 151 20.13 -2.69 -0.77
N GLU A 152 19.19 -3.57 -1.14
CA GLU A 152 19.49 -4.97 -1.42
C GLU A 152 19.25 -5.35 -2.89
N ILE A 153 18.04 -5.10 -3.42
CA ILE A 153 17.69 -5.52 -4.78
C ILE A 153 18.48 -4.74 -5.84
N ILE A 154 18.52 -3.39 -5.78
CA ILE A 154 19.23 -2.60 -6.79
C ILE A 154 20.70 -3.04 -6.93
N PRO A 155 21.51 -3.11 -5.85
CA PRO A 155 22.89 -3.59 -5.95
C PRO A 155 23.00 -5.02 -6.48
N ALA A 156 22.13 -5.93 -6.03
CA ALA A 156 22.13 -7.32 -6.48
C ALA A 156 21.85 -7.44 -7.99
N THR A 157 20.83 -6.71 -8.48
CA THR A 157 20.50 -6.66 -9.91
C THR A 157 21.67 -6.13 -10.71
N ILE A 158 22.31 -5.04 -10.27
CA ILE A 158 23.48 -4.50 -10.97
C ILE A 158 24.62 -5.51 -11.01
N CYS A 159 24.94 -6.16 -9.88
CA CYS A 159 25.97 -7.20 -9.84
C CYS A 159 25.67 -8.35 -10.82
N LYS A 160 24.40 -8.77 -10.93
CA LYS A 160 23.97 -9.78 -11.91
C LYS A 160 24.28 -9.35 -13.35
N PHE A 161 23.92 -8.12 -13.73
CA PHE A 161 24.16 -7.61 -15.09
C PHE A 161 25.65 -7.38 -15.38
N GLU A 162 26.44 -7.10 -14.35
CA GLU A 162 27.89 -6.99 -14.41
C GLU A 162 28.62 -8.34 -14.33
N ASN A 163 27.87 -9.46 -14.23
CA ASN A 163 28.39 -10.81 -14.01
C ASN A 163 29.33 -10.93 -12.79
N LYS A 164 29.03 -10.19 -11.73
CA LYS A 164 29.76 -10.15 -10.44
C LYS A 164 28.94 -10.82 -9.35
N ASN A 165 29.63 -11.37 -8.35
CA ASN A 165 28.97 -11.87 -7.15
C ASN A 165 28.41 -10.71 -6.32
N TYR A 166 27.19 -10.87 -5.82
CA TYR A 166 26.63 -9.97 -4.80
C TYR A 166 26.73 -10.63 -3.44
N LYS A 167 27.53 -10.07 -2.53
CA LYS A 167 27.86 -10.73 -1.25
C LYS A 167 28.43 -12.13 -1.53
N LYS A 168 27.73 -13.19 -1.10
CA LYS A 168 28.10 -14.60 -1.35
C LYS A 168 27.32 -15.24 -2.50
N LEU A 169 26.41 -14.50 -3.13
CA LEU A 169 25.51 -14.99 -4.17
C LEU A 169 26.16 -14.85 -5.55
N LYS A 170 26.05 -15.92 -6.34
CA LYS A 170 26.44 -15.93 -7.76
C LYS A 170 25.35 -15.26 -8.62
N PRO A 171 25.68 -14.72 -9.81
CA PRO A 171 24.72 -14.04 -10.69
C PRO A 171 23.45 -14.86 -10.99
N ASN A 172 23.57 -16.17 -11.15
CA ASN A 172 22.44 -17.06 -11.44
C ASN A 172 21.45 -17.23 -10.27
N MET A 173 21.86 -16.94 -9.03
CA MET A 173 21.02 -17.03 -7.83
C MET A 173 20.31 -15.71 -7.49
N ILE A 174 20.58 -14.63 -8.25
CA ILE A 174 20.09 -13.29 -7.90
C ILE A 174 18.57 -13.17 -8.13
N ASN A 175 17.99 -13.90 -9.07
CA ASN A 175 16.53 -13.88 -9.26
C ASN A 175 15.82 -14.44 -8.03
N ASP A 176 16.25 -15.60 -7.55
CA ASP A 176 15.67 -16.24 -6.36
C ASP A 176 15.80 -15.33 -5.13
N PHE A 177 16.96 -14.67 -4.97
CA PHE A 177 17.15 -13.66 -3.93
C PHE A 177 16.19 -12.47 -4.04
N ILE A 178 15.93 -11.97 -5.25
CA ILE A 178 14.96 -10.88 -5.47
C ILE A 178 13.55 -11.33 -5.08
N ASP A 179 13.16 -12.55 -5.44
CA ASP A 179 11.87 -13.13 -5.09
C ASP A 179 11.72 -13.28 -3.56
N GLU A 180 12.75 -13.77 -2.87
CA GLU A 180 12.78 -13.86 -1.41
C GLU A 180 12.63 -12.47 -0.74
N GLN A 181 13.36 -11.47 -1.24
CA GLN A 181 13.28 -10.09 -0.74
C GLN A 181 11.89 -9.48 -0.98
N PHE A 182 11.25 -9.78 -2.11
CA PHE A 182 9.88 -9.36 -2.39
C PHE A 182 8.87 -10.04 -1.47
N MET A 183 8.99 -11.35 -1.24
CA MET A 183 8.11 -12.07 -0.33
C MET A 183 8.21 -11.56 1.12
N GLU A 184 9.42 -11.26 1.59
CA GLU A 184 9.61 -10.65 2.92
C GLU A 184 9.05 -9.22 2.99
N PHE A 185 9.17 -8.44 1.91
CA PHE A 185 8.50 -7.14 1.80
C PHE A 185 6.98 -7.28 1.94
N CYS A 186 6.36 -8.19 1.18
CA CYS A 186 4.93 -8.47 1.24
C CYS A 186 4.46 -8.85 2.64
N LYS A 187 5.17 -9.80 3.29
CA LYS A 187 4.86 -10.26 4.65
C LYS A 187 4.92 -9.13 5.68
N ARG A 188 5.92 -8.25 5.58
CA ARG A 188 6.06 -7.10 6.49
C ARG A 188 4.98 -6.06 6.25
N MET A 189 4.62 -5.80 5.01
CA MET A 189 3.48 -4.94 4.66
C MET A 189 2.17 -5.46 5.24
N ASP A 190 1.90 -6.76 5.11
CA ASP A 190 0.72 -7.39 5.70
C ASP A 190 0.70 -7.20 7.21
N LYS A 191 1.84 -7.38 7.88
CA LYS A 191 1.97 -7.14 9.31
C LYS A 191 1.69 -5.67 9.70
N ILE A 192 2.15 -4.71 8.90
CA ILE A 192 1.86 -3.28 9.13
C ILE A 192 0.35 -3.02 9.05
N ILE A 193 -0.33 -3.54 8.02
CA ILE A 193 -1.78 -3.41 7.88
C ILE A 193 -2.51 -4.06 9.06
N GLN A 194 -2.11 -5.27 9.46
CA GLN A 194 -2.68 -5.98 10.61
C GLN A 194 -2.51 -5.20 11.92
N ILE A 195 -1.34 -4.59 12.14
CA ILE A 195 -1.09 -3.75 13.31
C ILE A 195 -2.02 -2.55 13.30
N ILE A 196 -2.07 -1.79 12.19
CA ILE A 196 -2.96 -0.63 12.05
C ILE A 196 -4.42 -1.05 12.30
N GLN A 197 -4.86 -2.15 11.71
CA GLN A 197 -6.19 -2.70 11.94
C GLN A 197 -6.40 -2.99 13.44
N SER A 198 -5.50 -3.75 14.06
CA SER A 198 -5.60 -4.11 15.47
C SER A 198 -5.59 -2.91 16.42
N GLU A 199 -4.85 -1.84 16.10
CA GLU A 199 -4.82 -0.62 16.90
C GLU A 199 -6.09 0.21 16.77
N LEU A 200 -6.70 0.19 15.58
CA LEU A 200 -7.98 0.84 15.34
C LEU A 200 -9.14 0.09 16.01
N TYR A 201 -9.15 -1.25 15.95
CA TYR A 201 -10.17 -2.09 16.60
C TYR A 201 -9.94 -2.24 18.11
N GLY A 202 -8.69 -2.38 18.55
CA GLY A 202 -8.30 -2.57 19.96
C GLY A 202 -8.58 -1.37 20.86
N LYS A 203 -8.89 -0.20 20.29
CA LYS A 203 -9.51 0.93 21.00
C LYS A 203 -10.92 0.60 21.53
N GLN A 204 -11.49 -0.54 21.17
CA GLN A 204 -12.74 -1.07 21.69
C GLN A 204 -12.55 -2.48 22.26
N ASN A 205 -12.09 -2.61 23.51
CA ASN A 205 -12.66 -3.52 24.53
C ASN A 205 -11.65 -4.25 25.43
N GLU A 206 -11.77 -3.96 26.74
CA GLU A 206 -11.62 -4.89 27.87
C GLU A 206 -12.77 -5.95 27.89
N LYS A 207 -13.23 -6.38 26.71
CA LYS A 207 -14.46 -7.15 26.46
C LYS A 207 -14.59 -7.75 25.04
N TYR A 208 -13.48 -7.91 24.30
CA TYR A 208 -13.45 -8.61 22.99
C TYR A 208 -12.57 -9.87 22.99
N SER A 209 -12.22 -10.38 24.15
CA SER A 209 -11.58 -11.68 24.27
C SER A 209 -12.65 -12.77 24.36
N GLU A 210 -13.34 -13.08 23.27
CA GLU A 210 -14.06 -14.36 23.11
C GLU A 210 -14.49 -14.74 21.69
N THR A 211 -14.22 -13.93 20.66
CA THR A 211 -14.56 -14.30 19.27
C THR A 211 -13.34 -14.32 18.36
N GLN A 212 -12.39 -15.19 18.71
CA GLN A 212 -11.34 -15.64 17.81
C GLN A 212 -11.30 -17.15 17.85
N ASN A 213 -12.15 -17.76 17.02
CA ASN A 213 -11.96 -19.06 16.37
C ASN A 213 -13.07 -19.23 15.32
N ASN A 214 -12.97 -18.45 14.23
CA ASN A 214 -13.48 -18.71 12.87
C ASN A 214 -13.46 -17.42 12.03
N PHE A 215 -12.29 -16.94 11.64
CA PHE A 215 -12.19 -15.93 10.56
C PHE A 215 -12.09 -16.64 9.21
N ASN A 216 -13.20 -17.27 8.80
CA ASN A 216 -13.50 -17.56 7.41
C ASN A 216 -14.74 -16.71 7.07
N ASP A 217 -14.54 -15.43 6.73
CA ASP A 217 -15.58 -14.65 6.07
C ASP A 217 -15.26 -14.56 4.57
N ASP A 218 -15.57 -15.66 3.87
CA ASP A 218 -15.48 -15.78 2.42
C ASP A 218 -16.27 -14.67 1.70
N ASN A 219 -17.27 -14.09 2.35
CA ASN A 219 -18.13 -13.08 1.75
C ASN A 219 -17.45 -11.69 1.78
N GLU A 220 -16.84 -11.32 2.90
CA GLU A 220 -16.11 -10.05 3.02
C GLU A 220 -14.88 -9.99 2.10
N GLN A 221 -14.14 -11.11 1.96
CA GLN A 221 -13.06 -11.22 0.99
C GLN A 221 -13.57 -11.09 -0.46
N LYS A 222 -14.73 -11.69 -0.78
CA LYS A 222 -15.35 -11.56 -2.11
C LYS A 222 -15.75 -10.12 -2.42
N ILE A 223 -16.31 -9.39 -1.46
CA ILE A 223 -16.71 -7.99 -1.62
C ILE A 223 -15.47 -7.11 -1.85
N SER A 224 -14.44 -7.23 -1.01
CA SER A 224 -13.17 -6.49 -1.19
C SER A 224 -12.54 -6.78 -2.55
N LYS A 225 -12.49 -8.05 -2.95
CA LYS A 225 -12.00 -8.44 -4.28
C LYS A 225 -12.82 -7.81 -5.41
N ALA A 226 -14.14 -7.74 -5.28
CA ALA A 226 -15.01 -7.13 -6.29
C ALA A 226 -14.72 -5.64 -6.49
N TYR A 227 -14.58 -4.87 -5.42
CA TYR A 227 -14.20 -3.46 -5.51
C TYR A 227 -12.81 -3.27 -6.15
N LYS A 228 -11.84 -4.14 -5.81
CA LYS A 228 -10.51 -4.16 -6.46
C LYS A 228 -10.59 -4.47 -7.95
N THR A 229 -11.37 -5.48 -8.35
CA THR A 229 -11.57 -5.85 -9.76
C THR A 229 -12.14 -4.69 -10.58
N LEU A 230 -12.97 -3.84 -9.96
CA LEU A 230 -13.54 -2.65 -10.61
C LEU A 230 -12.66 -1.40 -10.52
N GLU A 231 -11.51 -1.47 -9.83
CA GLU A 231 -10.60 -0.33 -9.61
C GLU A 231 -11.28 0.86 -8.91
N VAL A 232 -12.21 0.59 -7.98
CA VAL A 232 -12.96 1.62 -7.23
C VAL A 232 -13.00 1.31 -5.75
N LEU A 233 -13.07 2.36 -4.93
CA LEU A 233 -13.26 2.25 -3.49
C LEU A 233 -14.75 2.08 -3.17
N PRO A 234 -15.14 1.43 -2.05
CA PRO A 234 -16.56 1.28 -1.73
C PRO A 234 -17.26 2.61 -1.39
N LEU A 235 -16.50 3.63 -0.95
CA LEU A 235 -16.96 5.03 -0.81
C LEU A 235 -17.08 5.81 -2.13
N ASP A 236 -16.61 5.28 -3.27
CA ASP A 236 -16.78 5.97 -4.54
C ASP A 236 -18.28 6.12 -4.86
N SER A 237 -18.67 7.25 -5.44
CA SER A 237 -20.08 7.47 -5.79
C SER A 237 -20.59 6.40 -6.76
N ASP A 238 -21.89 6.09 -6.73
CA ASP A 238 -22.49 5.12 -7.66
C ASP A 238 -22.17 5.45 -9.12
N ASP A 239 -22.16 6.74 -9.45
CA ASP A 239 -21.76 7.24 -10.77
C ASP A 239 -20.31 6.89 -11.12
N LYS A 240 -19.38 6.99 -10.16
CA LYS A 240 -17.98 6.63 -10.38
C LYS A 240 -17.81 5.12 -10.55
N ILE A 241 -18.50 4.32 -9.72
CA ILE A 241 -18.49 2.85 -9.85
C ILE A 241 -19.06 2.43 -11.21
N LYS A 242 -20.21 2.98 -11.61
CA LYS A 242 -20.83 2.72 -12.90
C LYS A 242 -19.93 3.13 -14.06
N LYS A 243 -19.28 4.29 -13.98
CA LYS A 243 -18.32 4.74 -15.00
C LYS A 243 -17.10 3.83 -15.10
N ALA A 244 -16.56 3.36 -13.98
CA ALA A 244 -15.44 2.41 -13.94
C ALA A 244 -15.83 1.07 -14.60
N TYR A 245 -16.99 0.52 -14.23
CA TYR A 245 -17.55 -0.68 -14.87
C TYR A 245 -17.69 -0.50 -16.38
N LEU A 246 -18.34 0.58 -16.85
CA LEU A 246 -18.53 0.82 -18.29
C LEU A 246 -17.19 0.96 -19.05
N LYS A 247 -16.19 1.58 -18.43
CA LYS A 247 -14.84 1.71 -18.99
C LYS A 247 -14.17 0.34 -19.15
N LEU A 248 -14.21 -0.49 -18.11
CA LEU A 248 -13.64 -1.83 -18.12
C LEU A 248 -14.39 -2.74 -19.11
N ALA A 249 -15.72 -2.73 -19.07
CA ALA A 249 -16.58 -3.46 -20.01
C ALA A 249 -16.29 -3.09 -21.46
N LYS A 250 -16.15 -1.79 -21.79
CA LYS A 250 -15.79 -1.34 -23.15
C LYS A 250 -14.41 -1.83 -23.59
N THR A 251 -13.47 -1.97 -22.64
CA THR A 251 -12.08 -2.39 -22.89
C THR A 251 -11.99 -3.89 -23.17
N TYR A 252 -12.79 -4.70 -22.45
CA TYR A 252 -12.77 -6.16 -22.53
C TYR A 252 -13.97 -6.76 -23.26
N HIS A 253 -14.79 -5.94 -23.94
CA HIS A 253 -15.96 -6.41 -24.67
C HIS A 253 -15.57 -7.42 -25.76
N PRO A 254 -16.25 -8.57 -25.88
CA PRO A 254 -15.92 -9.60 -26.87
C PRO A 254 -15.88 -9.03 -28.29
N ASP A 255 -16.86 -8.22 -28.70
CA ASP A 255 -16.90 -7.58 -30.03
C ASP A 255 -15.63 -6.81 -30.42
N LYS A 256 -14.90 -6.26 -29.44
CA LYS A 256 -13.66 -5.49 -29.68
C LYS A 256 -12.41 -6.28 -29.33
N ASN A 257 -12.53 -7.30 -28.48
CA ASN A 257 -11.42 -8.11 -28.00
C ASN A 257 -11.85 -9.57 -27.87
N ASN A 258 -11.66 -10.33 -28.95
CA ASN A 258 -12.05 -11.73 -29.05
C ASN A 258 -11.07 -12.71 -28.37
N THR A 259 -10.11 -12.22 -27.59
CA THR A 259 -9.15 -13.08 -26.89
C THR A 259 -9.81 -13.78 -25.70
N GLU A 260 -9.35 -14.99 -25.39
CA GLU A 260 -9.86 -15.73 -24.24
C GLU A 260 -9.61 -14.99 -22.91
N TYR A 261 -8.49 -14.26 -22.83
CA TYR A 261 -8.19 -13.38 -21.70
C TYR A 261 -9.24 -12.29 -21.51
N ALA A 262 -9.68 -11.63 -22.58
CA ALA A 262 -10.68 -10.58 -22.50
C ALA A 262 -12.05 -11.13 -22.08
N LYS A 263 -12.43 -12.32 -22.56
CA LYS A 263 -13.65 -13.00 -22.11
C LYS A 263 -13.61 -13.31 -20.62
N GLN A 264 -12.52 -13.89 -20.13
CA GLN A 264 -12.34 -14.18 -18.70
C GLN A 264 -12.40 -12.91 -17.85
N LYS A 265 -11.73 -11.84 -18.30
CA LYS A 265 -11.77 -10.54 -17.62
C LYS A 265 -13.16 -9.94 -17.61
N MET A 266 -13.89 -10.01 -18.72
CA MET A 266 -15.26 -9.51 -18.80
C MET A 266 -16.18 -10.23 -17.81
N VAL A 267 -16.05 -11.56 -17.68
CA VAL A 267 -16.80 -12.34 -16.67
C VAL A 267 -16.44 -11.89 -15.25
N GLU A 268 -15.14 -11.70 -14.96
CA GLU A 268 -14.67 -11.22 -13.66
C GLU A 268 -15.25 -9.82 -13.32
N ILE A 269 -15.24 -8.90 -14.29
CA ILE A 269 -15.74 -7.53 -14.15
C ILE A 269 -17.25 -7.52 -13.91
N ASN A 270 -18.02 -8.31 -14.66
CA ASN A 270 -19.48 -8.41 -14.48
C ASN A 270 -19.82 -8.95 -13.08
N ASN A 271 -19.18 -10.05 -12.69
CA ASN A 271 -19.38 -10.64 -11.36
C ASN A 271 -19.01 -9.66 -10.25
N ALA A 272 -17.92 -8.92 -10.40
CA ALA A 272 -17.51 -7.90 -9.45
C ALA A 272 -18.54 -6.76 -9.34
N TYR A 273 -19.06 -6.26 -10.47
CA TYR A 273 -20.10 -5.24 -10.48
C TYR A 273 -21.37 -5.70 -9.77
N ASP A 274 -21.80 -6.94 -10.00
CA ASP A 274 -22.98 -7.50 -9.33
C ASP A 274 -22.79 -7.64 -7.81
N ILE A 275 -21.60 -8.07 -7.37
CA ILE A 275 -21.27 -8.16 -5.93
C ILE A 275 -21.30 -6.76 -5.30
N VAL A 276 -20.66 -5.77 -5.92
CA VAL A 276 -20.66 -4.37 -5.45
C VAL A 276 -22.07 -3.79 -5.39
N GLN A 277 -22.89 -4.03 -6.41
CA GLN A 277 -24.29 -3.56 -6.42
C GLN A 277 -25.12 -4.23 -5.32
N LYS A 278 -24.88 -5.50 -5.00
CA LYS A 278 -25.56 -6.20 -3.89
C LYS A 278 -25.11 -5.68 -2.53
N ASP A 279 -23.80 -5.46 -2.36
CA ASP A 279 -23.23 -4.87 -1.15
C ASP A 279 -23.86 -3.51 -0.84
N ARG A 280 -23.95 -2.63 -1.85
CA ARG A 280 -24.53 -1.29 -1.70
C ARG A 280 -26.05 -1.23 -1.54
N LYS A 281 -26.77 -2.32 -1.82
CA LYS A 281 -28.23 -2.42 -1.64
C LYS A 281 -28.63 -2.95 -0.26
N LYS A 282 -27.68 -3.43 0.53
CA LYS A 282 -27.92 -4.01 1.87
C LYS A 282 -27.97 -2.95 2.99
N ASP A 283 -27.63 -1.70 2.68
CA ASP A 283 -27.83 -0.51 3.52
C ASP A 283 -29.22 0.11 3.26
#